data_AF-A0A961QP96-F1
#
_entry.id   AF-A0A961QP96-F1
#
_cell.length_a   1.000
_cell.length_b   1.000
_cell.length_c   1.000
_cell.angle_alpha   90.00
_cell.angle_beta   90.00
_cell.angle_gamma   90.00
#
_symmetry.space_group_name_H-M   'P 1'
#
loop_
_entity.id
_entity.type
_entity.pdbx_description
1 polymer ?
#
loop_
_entity_poly.entity_id
_entity_poly.type
_entity_poly.pdbx_seq_one_letter_code
_entity_poly.pdbx_strand_id
1 'polypeptide(L)'
;MADEEEIILSELNDEELVLQMHDDLYDGLKEEIEEGVRILLERGWTPYDVLTKALVAGMTIVGADFRDGILFVPEVLLAAGAMKGGMAILKPLLVETGAPRMGKMVIGT
;
A
#
# COMPACT_ATOMS: atom_id res chain seq x y z
N MET A 1 -9.81 12.19 -20.43
CA MET A 1 -9.85 12.82 -19.11
C MET A 1 -10.77 11.92 -18.33
N ALA A 2 -10.20 10.93 -17.66
CA ALA A 2 -10.97 10.18 -16.67
C ALA A 2 -11.25 11.20 -15.59
N ASP A 3 -12.52 11.42 -15.30
CA ASP A 3 -12.93 12.13 -14.11
C ASP A 3 -12.39 11.29 -12.93
N GLU A 4 -11.19 11.63 -12.45
CA GLU A 4 -10.79 11.36 -11.08
C GLU A 4 -11.82 12.11 -10.24
N GLU A 5 -12.95 11.47 -9.97
CA GLU A 5 -13.80 11.88 -8.87
C GLU A 5 -12.83 12.01 -7.68
N GLU A 6 -12.68 13.22 -7.14
CA GLU A 6 -11.94 13.44 -5.89
C GLU A 6 -12.66 12.64 -4.80
N ILE A 7 -12.36 11.34 -4.73
CA ILE A 7 -12.87 10.46 -3.69
C ILE A 7 -12.17 10.95 -2.42
N ILE A 8 -12.96 11.51 -1.52
CA ILE A 8 -12.45 11.92 -0.23
C ILE A 8 -12.18 10.63 0.57
N LEU A 9 -10.93 10.16 0.57
CA LEU A 9 -10.52 8.92 1.22
C LEU A 9 -10.95 8.87 2.70
N SER A 10 -11.00 10.03 3.36
CA SER A 10 -11.41 10.13 4.76
C SER A 10 -12.89 9.87 5.02
N GLU A 11 -13.76 9.96 4.00
CA GLU A 11 -15.20 9.67 4.09
C GLU A 11 -15.53 8.19 3.89
N LEU A 12 -14.63 7.42 3.27
CA LEU A 12 -14.80 5.98 3.07
C LEU A 12 -14.79 5.22 4.39
N ASN A 13 -15.56 4.14 4.50
CA ASN A 13 -15.43 3.25 5.65
C ASN A 13 -14.10 2.46 5.59
N ASP A 14 -13.75 1.73 6.65
CA ASP A 14 -12.46 1.02 6.72
C ASP A 14 -12.29 -0.04 5.62
N GLU A 15 -13.36 -0.74 5.25
CA GLU A 15 -13.31 -1.78 4.21
C GLU A 15 -13.16 -1.15 2.81
N GLU A 16 -13.92 -0.09 2.55
CA GLU A 16 -13.85 0.68 1.29
C GLU A 16 -12.50 1.37 1.13
N LEU A 17 -11.95 1.96 2.19
CA LEU A 17 -10.63 2.59 2.15
C LEU A 17 -9.54 1.56 1.86
N VAL A 18 -9.61 0.37 2.45
CA VAL A 18 -8.65 -0.70 2.16
C VAL A 18 -8.74 -1.14 0.69
N LEU A 19 -9.94 -1.28 0.14
CA LEU A 19 -10.13 -1.62 -1.27
C LEU A 19 -9.61 -0.51 -2.19
N GLN A 20 -9.93 0.75 -1.91
CA GLN A 20 -9.43 1.89 -2.67
C GLN A 20 -7.89 1.94 -2.65
N MET A 21 -7.28 1.71 -1.49
CA MET A 21 -5.82 1.62 -1.37
C MET A 21 -5.20 0.46 -2.19
N HIS A 22 -5.96 -0.58 -2.51
CA HIS A 22 -5.45 -1.61 -3.42
C HIS A 22 -5.39 -1.10 -4.87
N ASP A 23 -6.41 -0.37 -5.30
CA ASP A 23 -6.47 0.23 -6.63
C ASP A 23 -5.43 1.35 -6.76
N ASP A 24 -5.29 2.21 -5.74
CA ASP A 24 -4.25 3.24 -5.69
C ASP A 24 -2.84 2.64 -5.74
N LEU A 25 -2.63 1.48 -5.09
CA LEU A 25 -1.37 0.73 -5.18
C LEU A 25 -1.15 0.18 -6.59
N TYR A 26 -2.20 -0.34 -7.23
CA TYR A 26 -2.15 -0.88 -8.57
C TYR A 26 -1.78 0.19 -9.60
N ASP A 27 -2.35 1.38 -9.46
CA ASP A 27 -2.09 2.54 -10.31
C ASP A 27 -0.79 3.28 -9.96
N GLY A 28 -0.19 2.96 -8.82
CA GLY A 28 1.07 3.57 -8.37
C GLY A 28 0.91 4.98 -7.80
N LEU A 29 -0.27 5.30 -7.27
CA LEU A 29 -0.62 6.58 -6.67
C LEU A 29 0.00 6.71 -5.26
N LYS A 30 1.24 7.19 -5.22
CA LYS A 30 2.02 7.29 -3.97
C LYS A 30 1.38 8.21 -2.92
N GLU A 31 0.82 9.34 -3.34
CA GLU A 31 0.27 10.35 -2.44
C GLU A 31 -1.00 9.82 -1.74
N GLU A 32 -1.91 9.20 -2.50
CA GLU A 32 -3.11 8.56 -1.97
C GLU A 32 -2.79 7.41 -1.01
N ILE A 33 -1.76 6.61 -1.29
CA ILE A 33 -1.31 5.56 -0.35
C ILE A 33 -0.76 6.15 0.95
N GLU A 34 -0.03 7.26 0.88
CA GLU A 34 0.45 7.93 2.09
C GLU A 34 -0.71 8.50 2.90
N GLU A 35 -1.74 9.02 2.25
CA GLU A 35 -2.96 9.52 2.88
C GLU A 35 -3.78 8.40 3.52
N GLY A 36 -4.11 7.34 2.77
CA GLY A 36 -4.88 6.20 3.28
C GLY A 36 -4.22 5.51 4.47
N VAL A 37 -2.88 5.40 4.46
CA VAL A 37 -2.13 4.89 5.63
C VAL A 37 -2.32 5.80 6.85
N ARG A 38 -2.28 7.13 6.70
CA ARG A 38 -2.49 8.05 7.82
C ARG A 38 -3.90 7.94 8.36
N ILE A 39 -4.90 7.90 7.47
CA ILE A 39 -6.31 7.79 7.86
C ILE A 39 -6.53 6.50 8.67
N LEU A 40 -6.03 5.35 8.21
CA LEU A 40 -6.16 4.09 8.95
C LEU A 40 -5.49 4.15 10.33
N LEU A 41 -4.29 4.74 10.41
CA LEU A 41 -3.59 4.94 11.69
C LEU A 41 -4.36 5.88 12.63
N GLU A 42 -4.96 6.95 12.11
CA GLU A 42 -5.81 7.87 12.87
C GLU A 42 -7.08 7.19 13.38
N ARG A 43 -7.64 6.24 12.61
CA ARG A 43 -8.76 5.39 13.01
C ARG A 43 -8.39 4.32 14.04
N GLY A 44 -7.13 4.26 14.46
CA GLY A 44 -6.65 3.37 15.52
C GLY A 44 -6.22 1.99 15.02
N TRP A 45 -6.04 1.80 13.71
CA TRP A 45 -5.47 0.57 13.19
C TRP A 45 -4.01 0.44 13.62
N THR A 46 -3.58 -0.79 13.92
CA THR A 46 -2.18 -1.01 14.23
C THR A 46 -1.33 -0.89 12.97
N PRO A 47 -0.08 -0.40 13.06
CA PRO A 47 0.81 -0.34 11.89
C PRO A 47 0.99 -1.69 11.19
N TYR A 48 0.91 -2.78 11.95
CA TYR A 48 0.98 -4.14 11.42
C TYR A 48 -0.29 -4.53 10.64
N ASP A 49 -1.47 -4.16 11.15
CA ASP A 49 -2.73 -4.38 10.44
C ASP A 49 -2.76 -3.61 9.12
N VAL A 50 -2.37 -2.33 9.12
CA VAL A 50 -2.33 -1.52 7.88
C VAL A 50 -1.37 -2.13 6.85
N LEU A 51 -0.18 -2.55 7.29
CA LEU A 51 0.77 -3.22 6.42
C LEU A 51 0.20 -4.50 5.81
N THR A 52 -0.39 -5.36 6.63
CA THR A 52 -0.79 -6.71 6.20
C THR A 52 -2.11 -6.72 5.43
N LYS A 53 -3.10 -5.96 5.88
CA LYS A 53 -4.46 -5.96 5.34
C LYS A 53 -4.66 -4.99 4.18
N ALA A 54 -3.91 -3.89 4.12
CA ALA A 54 -3.99 -2.94 3.01
C ALA A 54 -2.80 -3.12 2.04
N LEU A 55 -1.58 -2.84 2.50
CA LEU A 55 -0.45 -2.76 1.57
C LEU A 55 -0.01 -4.11 0.97
N VAL A 56 0.15 -5.13 1.81
CA VAL A 56 0.57 -6.47 1.35
C VAL A 56 -0.55 -7.16 0.57
N ALA A 57 -1.81 -6.96 0.97
CA ALA A 57 -2.97 -7.47 0.25
C ALA A 57 -3.04 -6.88 -1.16
N GLY A 58 -2.93 -5.56 -1.32
CA GLY A 58 -2.86 -4.90 -2.62
C GLY A 58 -1.67 -5.38 -3.47
N MET A 59 -0.49 -5.49 -2.88
CA MET A 59 0.71 -5.98 -3.58
C MET A 59 0.60 -7.46 -4.02
N THR A 60 -0.24 -8.25 -3.34
CA THR A 60 -0.50 -9.64 -3.74
C THR A 60 -1.27 -9.71 -5.07
N ILE A 61 -2.19 -8.76 -5.29
CA ILE A 61 -2.97 -8.63 -6.53
C ILE A 61 -2.05 -8.21 -7.67
N VAL A 62 -1.29 -7.12 -7.49
CA VAL A 62 -0.26 -6.65 -8.45
C VAL A 62 0.70 -7.77 -8.82
N GLY A 63 1.16 -8.54 -7.83
CA GLY A 63 2.06 -9.66 -8.05
C GLY A 63 1.42 -10.85 -8.79
N ALA A 64 0.11 -11.07 -8.65
CA ALA A 64 -0.62 -12.07 -9.43
C ALA A 64 -0.76 -11.62 -10.88
N ASP A 65 -1.19 -10.38 -11.10
CA ASP A 65 -1.40 -9.82 -12.43
C ASP A 65 -0.09 -9.69 -13.24
N PHE A 66 1.03 -9.41 -12.56
CA PHE A 66 2.35 -9.49 -13.19
C PHE A 66 2.72 -10.91 -13.65
N ARG A 67 2.40 -11.94 -12.85
CA ARG A 67 2.66 -13.35 -13.24
C ARG A 67 1.77 -13.80 -14.38
N ASP A 68 0.54 -13.31 -14.42
CA ASP A 68 -0.45 -13.64 -15.45
C ASP A 68 -0.23 -12.84 -16.75
N GLY A 69 0.76 -11.94 -16.76
CA GLY A 69 1.15 -11.15 -17.93
C GLY A 69 0.21 -9.97 -18.22
N ILE A 70 -0.59 -9.56 -17.24
CA ILE A 70 -1.49 -8.40 -17.30
C ILE A 70 -0.70 -7.11 -17.07
N LEU A 71 0.18 -7.10 -16.08
CA LEU A 71 1.09 -5.99 -15.80
C LEU A 71 2.48 -6.22 -16.38
N PHE A 72 3.17 -5.16 -16.80
CA PHE A 72 4.58 -5.21 -17.19
C PHE A 72 5.48 -4.61 -16.10
N VAL A 73 6.79 -4.69 -16.34
CA VAL A 73 7.80 -4.22 -15.37
C VAL A 73 7.62 -2.74 -14.99
N PRO A 74 7.36 -1.79 -15.92
CA PRO A 74 7.15 -0.40 -15.56
C PRO A 74 6.00 -0.17 -14.56
N GLU A 75 4.87 -0.85 -14.75
CA GLU A 75 3.68 -0.73 -13.92
C GLU A 75 3.94 -1.29 -12.52
N VAL A 76 4.60 -2.46 -12.43
CA VAL A 76 5.00 -3.04 -11.14
C VAL A 76 5.98 -2.13 -10.39
N LEU A 77 6.85 -1.41 -11.11
CA LEU A 77 7.76 -0.44 -10.49
C LEU A 77 7.03 0.79 -9.95
N LEU A 78 5.95 1.23 -10.60
CA LEU A 78 5.09 2.30 -10.09
C LEU A 78 4.38 1.87 -8.81
N ALA A 79 3.76 0.69 -8.81
CA ALA A 79 3.13 0.10 -7.63
C ALA A 79 4.12 -0.08 -6.47
N ALA A 80 5.33 -0.56 -6.75
CA ALA A 80 6.41 -0.66 -5.76
C ALA A 80 6.83 0.72 -5.21
N GLY A 81 6.78 1.77 -6.05
CA GLY A 81 7.00 3.15 -5.67
C GLY A 81 5.95 3.66 -4.68
N ALA A 82 4.67 3.40 -4.94
CA ALA A 82 3.57 3.75 -4.03
C ALA A 82 3.67 3.00 -2.70
N MET A 83 3.94 1.69 -2.73
CA MET A 83 4.16 0.88 -1.52
C MET A 83 5.31 1.45 -0.66
N LYS A 84 6.38 1.94 -1.29
CA LYS A 84 7.50 2.58 -0.59
C LYS A 84 7.08 3.87 0.11
N GLY A 85 6.12 4.62 -0.43
CA GLY A 85 5.50 5.78 0.22
C GLY A 85 4.82 5.39 1.53
N GLY A 86 3.86 4.46 1.48
CA GLY A 86 3.17 3.97 2.68
C GLY A 86 4.13 3.37 3.72
N MET A 87 5.14 2.62 3.26
CA MET A 87 6.19 2.07 4.12
C MET A 87 7.08 3.14 4.77
N ALA A 88 7.26 4.32 4.17
CA ALA A 88 8.03 5.40 4.79
C ALA A 88 7.37 5.88 6.10
N ILE A 89 6.04 5.85 6.15
CA ILE A 89 5.24 6.21 7.32
C ILE A 89 5.19 5.06 8.33
N LEU A 90 4.95 3.83 7.85
CA LEU A 90 4.80 2.66 8.73
C LEU A 90 6.12 2.20 9.35
N LYS A 91 7.26 2.36 8.66
CA LYS A 91 8.56 1.86 9.11
C LYS A 91 8.99 2.34 10.51
N PRO A 92 8.94 3.64 10.85
CA PRO A 92 9.26 4.06 12.23
C PRO A 92 8.31 3.44 13.26
N LEU A 93 7.00 3.41 12.96
CA LEU A 93 5.96 2.90 13.87
C LEU A 93 6.08 1.38 14.10
N LEU A 94 6.45 0.61 13.06
CA LEU A 94 6.68 -0.83 13.14
C LEU A 94 7.93 -1.17 13.97
N VAL A 95 8.95 -0.30 13.95
CA VAL A 95 10.17 -0.48 14.76
C VAL A 95 9.87 -0.24 16.24
N GLU A 96 9.05 0.77 16.56
CA GLU A 96 8.64 1.07 17.94
C GLU A 96 7.70 0.01 18.52
N THR A 97 6.78 -0.52 17.71
CA THR A 97 5.83 -1.57 18.13
C THR A 97 6.47 -2.97 18.20
N GLY A 98 7.75 -3.10 17.86
CA GLY A 98 8.47 -4.37 17.96
C GLY A 98 8.00 -5.44 16.98
N ALA A 99 7.34 -5.04 15.88
CA ALA A 99 6.86 -5.97 14.87
C ALA A 99 8.04 -6.86 14.40
N PRO A 100 7.86 -8.19 14.32
CA PRO A 100 8.94 -9.10 13.97
C PRO A 100 9.50 -8.71 12.61
N ARG A 101 10.79 -8.38 12.58
CA ARG A 101 11.51 -8.06 11.34
C ARG A 101 11.46 -9.33 10.49
N MET A 102 10.55 -9.39 9.51
CA MET A 102 10.45 -10.50 8.57
C MET A 102 11.69 -10.50 7.65
N GLY A 103 12.81 -10.99 8.17
CA GLY A 103 14.04 -11.29 7.45
C GLY A 103 14.83 -10.07 6.93
N LYS A 104 16.15 -10.14 7.02
CA LYS A 104 17.05 -9.28 6.23
C LYS A 104 17.40 -10.08 4.98
N MET A 105 16.68 -9.87 3.87
CA MET A 105 17.01 -10.51 2.60
C MET A 105 18.08 -9.68 1.88
N VAL A 106 19.27 -10.24 1.71
CA VAL A 106 20.34 -9.63 0.90
C VAL A 106 20.19 -10.16 -0.52
N ILE A 107 19.84 -9.29 -1.46
CA ILE A 107 19.86 -9.59 -2.89
C ILE A 107 21.12 -8.93 -3.45
N GLY A 108 22.07 -9.76 -3.87
CA GLY A 108 23.27 -9.35 -4.60
C GLY A 108 23.27 -10.03 -5.97
N THR A 109 23.67 -9.28 -6.99
CA THR A 109 24.06 -9.84 -8.30
C THR A 109 25.57 -9.89 -8.37
#